data_AF-A0A9X6WUP9-F1
#
_entry.id   AF-A0A9X6WUP9-F1
#
_cell.length_a   1.000
_cell.length_b   1.000
_cell.length_c   1.000
_cell.angle_alpha   90.00
_cell.angle_beta   90.00
_cell.angle_gamma   90.00
#
_symmetry.space_group_name_H-M   'P 1'
#
loop_
_entity.id
_entity.type
_entity.pdbx_description
1 polymer ?
#
loop_
_entity_poly.entity_id
_entity_poly.type
_entity_poly.pdbx_seq_one_letter_code
_entity_poly.pdbx_strand_id
1 'polypeptide(L)'
;MKKFGLATQIFVALVLGIVVGAVFYGNKTAISYITPIGDIFIHLIKMIVVPIVISALIVAVAGVGDMKKLGKLGGKTILYFEIITTIAILMGLLAANIFQPGTGVDMNNLQQSDISSYKQTADATEKQGFAETIVHIVPKNVFESIAQGDLLPIIF
;
A
#
# COMPACT_ATOMS: atom_id res chain seq x y z
N MET A 1 9.52 -19.07 31.41
CA MET A 1 8.45 -18.33 30.69
C MET A 1 8.69 -18.47 29.19
N LYS A 2 7.80 -19.13 28.43
CA LYS A 2 7.96 -19.30 26.98
C LYS A 2 7.82 -17.93 26.30
N LYS A 3 8.83 -17.50 25.54
CA LYS A 3 8.75 -16.30 24.71
C LYS A 3 7.84 -16.61 23.52
N PHE A 4 6.70 -15.94 23.40
CA PHE A 4 5.85 -16.05 22.22
C PHE A 4 6.58 -15.48 21.00
N GLY A 5 6.28 -16.01 19.81
CA GLY A 5 6.86 -15.51 18.56
C GLY A 5 6.33 -14.12 18.22
N LEU A 6 7.13 -13.33 17.49
CA LEU A 6 6.75 -11.97 17.06
C LEU A 6 5.44 -11.95 16.28
N ALA A 7 5.22 -12.91 15.38
CA ALA A 7 3.98 -13.02 14.62
C ALA A 7 2.76 -13.22 15.53
N THR A 8 2.88 -14.09 16.56
CA THR A 8 1.83 -14.30 17.55
C THR A 8 1.56 -13.03 18.36
N GLN A 9 2.62 -12.32 18.75
CA GLN A 9 2.50 -11.06 19.50
C GLN A 9 1.81 -9.97 18.67
N ILE A 10 2.15 -9.83 17.39
CA ILE A 10 1.49 -8.88 16.47
C ILE A 10 0.02 -9.24 16.30
N PHE A 11 -0.30 -10.53 16.11
CA PHE A 11 -1.69 -10.96 15.97
C PHE A 11 -2.51 -10.70 17.23
N VAL A 12 -1.96 -10.99 18.40
CA VAL A 12 -2.62 -10.68 19.69
C VAL A 12 -2.79 -9.17 19.86
N ALA A 13 -1.78 -8.36 19.52
CA ALA A 13 -1.86 -6.90 19.57
C ALA A 13 -2.93 -6.34 18.61
N LEU A 14 -3.07 -6.91 17.41
CA LEU A 14 -4.12 -6.54 16.45
C LEU A 14 -5.51 -6.82 17.04
N VAL A 15 -5.74 -8.03 17.57
CA VAL A 15 -7.03 -8.39 18.16
C VAL A 15 -7.36 -7.48 19.35
N LEU A 16 -6.38 -7.23 20.23
CA LEU A 16 -6.56 -6.29 21.34
C LEU A 16 -6.85 -4.87 20.86
N GLY A 17 -6.16 -4.41 19.81
CA GLY A 17 -6.40 -3.09 19.19
C GLY A 17 -7.82 -2.95 18.66
N ILE A 18 -8.35 -3.99 18.01
CA ILE A 18 -9.75 -4.02 17.54
C ILE A 18 -10.72 -3.94 18.74
N VAL A 19 -10.48 -4.73 19.80
CA VAL A 19 -11.34 -4.73 21.00
C VAL A 19 -11.34 -3.36 21.68
N VAL A 20 -10.16 -2.76 21.89
CA VAL A 20 -10.05 -1.42 22.47
C VAL A 20 -10.73 -0.38 21.58
N GLY A 21 -10.53 -0.45 20.25
CA GLY A 21 -11.18 0.44 19.29
C GLY A 21 -12.70 0.34 19.32
N ALA A 22 -13.25 -0.87 19.46
CA ALA A 22 -14.69 -1.10 19.59
C ALA A 22 -15.27 -0.57 20.91
N VAL A 23 -14.56 -0.76 22.03
CA VAL A 23 -15.01 -0.30 23.36
C VAL A 23 -14.99 1.23 23.48
N PHE A 24 -13.97 1.88 22.91
CA PHE A 24 -13.83 3.34 22.95
C PHE A 24 -14.39 4.05 21.70
N TYR A 25 -15.18 3.33 20.90
CA TYR A 25 -15.82 3.88 19.70
C TYR A 25 -16.69 5.10 20.07
N GLY A 26 -16.38 6.27 19.49
CA GLY A 26 -17.07 7.54 19.74
C GLY A 26 -16.46 8.43 20.83
N ASN A 27 -15.50 7.93 21.63
CA ASN A 27 -14.78 8.77 22.61
C ASN A 27 -13.63 9.53 21.92
N LYS A 28 -13.91 10.77 21.51
CA LYS A 28 -12.94 11.64 20.81
C LYS A 28 -11.64 11.85 21.61
N THR A 29 -11.71 11.88 22.93
CA THR A 29 -10.55 12.06 23.80
C THR A 29 -9.64 10.83 23.78
N ALA A 30 -10.21 9.63 23.95
CA ALA A 30 -9.44 8.39 23.89
C ALA A 30 -8.77 8.18 22.52
N ILE A 31 -9.50 8.47 21.44
CA ILE A 31 -8.96 8.40 20.07
C ILE A 31 -7.78 9.36 19.90
N SER A 32 -7.91 10.60 20.36
CA SER A 32 -6.84 11.62 20.27
C SER A 32 -5.53 11.20 20.95
N TYR A 33 -5.59 10.42 22.03
CA TYR A 33 -4.39 9.91 22.70
C TYR A 33 -3.78 8.67 22.04
N ILE A 34 -4.61 7.84 21.39
CA ILE A 34 -4.15 6.58 20.77
C ILE A 34 -3.61 6.82 19.35
N THR A 35 -4.24 7.72 18.57
CA THR A 35 -3.86 7.99 17.17
C THR A 35 -2.38 8.35 17.01
N PRO A 36 -1.76 9.24 17.84
CA PRO A 36 -0.35 9.58 17.70
C PRO A 36 0.59 8.38 17.80
N ILE A 37 0.24 7.34 18.56
CA ILE A 37 1.04 6.11 18.67
C ILE A 37 1.03 5.37 17.33
N GLY A 38 -0.14 5.29 16.68
CA GLY A 38 -0.28 4.75 15.34
C GLY A 38 0.48 5.57 14.30
N ASP A 39 0.38 6.90 14.37
CA ASP A 39 1.08 7.81 13.46
C ASP A 39 2.60 7.67 13.58
N ILE A 40 3.13 7.61 14.81
CA ILE A 40 4.56 7.36 15.05
C ILE A 40 4.97 6.02 14.43
N PHE A 41 4.19 4.96 14.63
CA PHE A 41 4.49 3.66 14.03
C PHE A 41 4.53 3.72 12.49
N ILE A 42 3.56 4.39 11.86
CA ILE A 42 3.53 4.59 10.41
C ILE A 42 4.70 5.45 9.94
N HIS A 43 5.06 6.51 10.65
CA HIS A 43 6.23 7.34 10.35
C HIS A 43 7.53 6.54 10.43
N LEU A 44 7.68 5.67 11.44
CA LEU A 44 8.83 4.79 11.57
C LEU A 44 8.95 3.82 10.39
N ILE A 45 7.84 3.21 9.95
CA ILE A 45 7.83 2.36 8.76
C ILE A 45 8.24 3.19 7.54
N LYS A 46 7.56 4.31 7.29
CA LYS A 46 7.79 5.16 6.10
C LYS A 46 9.23 5.69 6.02
N MET A 47 9.83 6.04 7.15
CA MET A 47 11.22 6.50 7.24
C MET A 47 12.21 5.46 6.70
N ILE A 48 11.91 4.17 6.90
CA ILE A 48 12.80 3.07 6.56
C ILE A 48 12.60 2.58 5.12
N VAL A 49 11.40 2.76 4.54
CA VAL A 49 11.06 2.24 3.19
C VAL A 49 12.03 2.72 2.12
N VAL A 50 12.23 4.04 1.99
CA VAL A 50 13.05 4.60 0.90
C VAL A 50 14.52 4.16 0.99
N PRO A 51 15.22 4.27 2.13
CA PRO A 51 16.60 3.78 2.27
C PRO A 51 16.75 2.28 2.02
N ILE A 52 15.79 1.46 2.46
CA ILE A 52 15.84 0.01 2.23
C ILE A 52 15.71 -0.29 0.73
N VAL A 53 14.76 0.34 0.04
CA VAL A 53 14.53 0.09 -1.39
C VAL A 53 15.78 0.44 -2.20
N ILE A 54 16.36 1.62 -1.98
CA ILE A 54 17.58 2.07 -2.69
C ILE A 54 18.73 1.08 -2.43
N SER A 55 18.99 0.76 -1.16
CA SER A 55 20.09 -0.12 -0.78
C SER A 55 19.91 -1.52 -1.37
N ALA A 56 18.69 -2.07 -1.28
CA ALA A 56 18.37 -3.40 -1.82
C ALA A 56 18.55 -3.46 -3.34
N LEU A 57 18.14 -2.41 -4.07
CA LEU A 57 18.31 -2.34 -5.51
C LEU A 57 19.77 -2.20 -5.91
N ILE A 58 20.54 -1.33 -5.25
CA ILE A 58 21.98 -1.19 -5.54
C ILE A 58 22.68 -2.54 -5.36
N VAL A 59 22.41 -3.24 -4.26
CA VAL A 59 22.97 -4.58 -4.00
C VAL A 59 22.50 -5.60 -5.04
N ALA A 60 21.22 -5.57 -5.43
CA ALA A 60 20.68 -6.48 -6.43
C ALA A 60 21.30 -6.27 -7.82
N VAL A 61 21.42 -5.01 -8.27
CA VAL A 61 22.02 -4.66 -9.56
C VAL A 61 23.50 -4.99 -9.58
N ALA A 62 24.24 -4.62 -8.51
CA ALA A 62 25.66 -4.94 -8.37
C ALA A 62 25.92 -6.45 -8.32
N GLY A 63 25.04 -7.22 -7.67
CA GLY A 63 25.17 -8.67 -7.53
C GLY A 63 24.86 -9.46 -8.81
N VAL A 64 23.91 -9.01 -9.64
CA VAL A 64 23.56 -9.69 -10.89
C VAL A 64 24.62 -9.47 -11.98
N GLY A 65 25.29 -8.31 -11.99
CA GLY A 65 26.43 -7.98 -12.84
C GLY A 65 26.17 -7.89 -14.36
N ASP A 66 25.06 -8.46 -14.86
CA ASP A 66 24.67 -8.49 -16.27
C ASP A 66 23.28 -7.86 -16.48
N MET A 67 23.26 -6.70 -17.13
CA MET A 67 22.04 -5.96 -17.47
C MET A 67 21.05 -6.77 -18.31
N LYS A 68 21.51 -7.71 -19.15
CA LYS A 68 20.61 -8.57 -19.93
C LYS A 68 19.89 -9.59 -19.07
N LYS A 69 20.55 -10.11 -18.03
CA LYS A 69 19.92 -11.01 -17.06
C LYS A 69 18.92 -10.26 -16.19
N LEU A 70 19.26 -9.04 -15.78
CA LEU A 70 18.36 -8.17 -15.01
C LEU A 70 17.09 -7.83 -15.79
N GLY A 71 17.20 -7.44 -17.07
CA GLY A 71 16.04 -7.18 -17.93
C GLY A 71 15.17 -8.42 -18.15
N LYS A 72 15.77 -9.61 -18.34
CA LYS A 72 15.02 -10.88 -18.44
C LYS A 72 14.30 -11.22 -17.13
N LEU A 73 14.94 -10.98 -15.99
CA LEU A 73 14.33 -11.19 -14.69
C LEU A 73 13.16 -10.23 -14.48
N GLY A 74 13.35 -8.93 -14.75
CA GLY A 74 12.30 -7.92 -14.68
C GLY A 74 11.09 -8.25 -15.56
N GLY A 75 11.32 -8.64 -16.82
CA GLY A 75 10.24 -9.05 -17.72
C GLY A 75 9.48 -10.29 -17.23
N LYS A 76 10.19 -11.30 -16.70
CA LYS A 76 9.54 -12.47 -16.07
C LYS A 76 8.74 -12.09 -14.83
N THR A 77 9.25 -11.16 -14.02
CA THR A 77 8.58 -10.65 -12.83
C THR A 77 7.30 -9.89 -13.19
N ILE A 78 7.34 -9.02 -14.20
CA ILE A 78 6.13 -8.30 -14.68
C ILE A 78 5.08 -9.30 -15.16
N LEU A 79 5.45 -10.27 -15.99
CA LEU A 79 4.51 -11.29 -16.46
C LEU A 79 3.94 -12.13 -15.31
N TYR A 80 4.77 -12.47 -14.33
CA TYR A 80 4.33 -13.17 -13.13
C TYR A 80 3.33 -12.35 -12.31
N PHE A 81 3.62 -11.06 -12.08
CA PHE A 81 2.73 -10.15 -11.36
C PHE A 81 1.40 -9.95 -12.09
N GLU A 82 1.42 -9.79 -13.41
CA GLU A 82 0.20 -9.65 -14.21
C GLU A 82 -0.71 -10.87 -14.11
N ILE A 83 -0.13 -12.08 -14.22
CA ILE A 83 -0.89 -13.34 -14.12
C ILE A 83 -1.50 -13.47 -12.72
N ILE A 84 -0.71 -13.29 -11.67
CA ILE A 84 -1.20 -13.51 -10.30
C ILE A 84 -2.20 -12.44 -9.87
N THR A 85 -2.02 -11.18 -10.29
CA THR A 85 -2.99 -10.11 -10.01
C THR A 85 -4.27 -10.31 -10.80
N THR A 86 -4.21 -10.74 -12.05
CA THR A 86 -5.41 -11.11 -12.83
C THR A 86 -6.19 -12.22 -12.13
N ILE A 87 -5.51 -13.28 -11.68
CA ILE A 87 -6.15 -14.37 -10.92
C ILE A 87 -6.76 -13.85 -9.62
N ALA A 88 -6.06 -12.99 -8.89
CA ALA A 88 -6.56 -12.38 -7.66
C ALA A 88 -7.82 -11.53 -7.90
N ILE A 89 -7.85 -10.74 -8.99
CA ILE A 89 -9.01 -9.94 -9.39
C ILE A 89 -10.19 -10.86 -9.73
N LEU A 90 -9.96 -11.91 -10.51
CA LEU A 90 -11.01 -12.88 -10.86
C LEU A 90 -11.60 -13.55 -9.61
N MET A 91 -10.76 -13.99 -8.69
CA MET A 91 -11.19 -14.57 -7.41
C MET A 91 -11.97 -13.56 -6.56
N GLY A 92 -11.51 -12.31 -6.48
CA GLY A 92 -12.19 -11.23 -5.79
C GLY A 92 -13.56 -10.91 -6.39
N LEU A 93 -13.66 -10.85 -7.72
CA LEU A 93 -14.92 -10.66 -8.42
C LEU A 93 -15.88 -11.84 -8.19
N LEU A 94 -15.40 -13.08 -8.27
CA LEU A 94 -16.22 -14.26 -8.01
C LEU A 94 -16.78 -14.23 -6.58
N ALA A 95 -15.93 -13.95 -5.59
CA ALA A 95 -16.37 -13.81 -4.20
C ALA A 95 -17.40 -12.66 -4.06
N ALA A 96 -17.14 -11.49 -4.64
CA ALA A 96 -18.07 -10.36 -4.60
C ALA A 96 -19.43 -10.70 -5.25
N ASN A 97 -19.45 -11.43 -6.36
CA ASN A 97 -20.69 -11.83 -7.03
C ASN A 97 -21.46 -12.92 -6.25
N ILE A 98 -20.77 -13.79 -5.52
CA ILE A 98 -21.39 -14.86 -4.71
C ILE A 98 -21.93 -14.30 -3.39
N PHE A 99 -21.10 -13.58 -2.64
CA PHE A 99 -21.46 -13.07 -1.32
C PHE A 99 -22.29 -11.79 -1.40
N GLN A 100 -22.28 -11.10 -2.55
CA GLN A 100 -23.01 -9.85 -2.82
C GLN A 100 -22.93 -8.86 -1.65
N PRO A 101 -21.71 -8.49 -1.18
CA PRO A 101 -21.56 -7.61 -0.03
C PRO A 101 -22.17 -6.25 -0.37
N GLY A 102 -23.27 -5.90 0.31
CA GLY A 102 -24.02 -4.66 0.08
C GLY A 102 -25.51 -4.86 -0.20
N THR A 103 -25.98 -6.09 -0.45
CA THR A 103 -27.42 -6.36 -0.56
C THR A 103 -28.14 -6.03 0.74
N GLY A 104 -29.14 -5.13 0.67
CA GLY A 104 -29.90 -4.67 1.84
C GLY A 104 -29.33 -3.42 2.54
N VAL A 105 -28.25 -2.83 2.03
CA VAL A 105 -27.77 -1.52 2.51
C VAL A 105 -28.64 -0.41 1.92
N ASP A 106 -29.39 0.28 2.77
CA ASP A 106 -30.19 1.44 2.37
C ASP A 106 -29.28 2.67 2.22
N MET A 107 -28.94 2.99 0.97
CA MET A 107 -28.05 4.09 0.61
C MET A 107 -28.60 5.47 1.01
N ASN A 108 -29.91 5.60 1.26
CA ASN A 108 -30.54 6.87 1.63
C ASN A 108 -30.35 7.24 3.12
N ASN A 109 -30.00 6.27 3.97
CA ASN A 109 -29.75 6.47 5.40
C ASN A 109 -28.24 6.53 5.74
N LEU A 110 -27.37 6.40 4.74
CA LEU A 110 -25.93 6.56 4.93
C LEU A 110 -25.60 8.05 5.00
N GLN A 111 -24.93 8.46 6.08
CA GLN A 111 -24.29 9.77 6.13
C GLN A 111 -23.35 9.88 4.92
N GLN A 112 -23.68 10.76 3.98
CA GLN A 112 -22.89 11.01 2.80
C GLN A 112 -21.54 11.56 3.26
N SER A 113 -20.56 10.67 3.39
CA SER A 113 -19.21 11.03 3.76
C SER A 113 -18.66 11.92 2.65
N ASP A 114 -17.94 12.98 3.02
CA ASP A 114 -17.35 13.90 2.05
C ASP A 114 -16.36 13.15 1.17
N ILE A 115 -16.80 12.86 -0.06
CA ILE A 115 -16.04 12.12 -1.07
C ILE A 115 -15.28 13.04 -2.04
N SER A 116 -15.31 14.35 -1.81
CA SER A 116 -14.64 15.33 -2.67
C SER A 116 -13.13 15.05 -2.83
N SER A 117 -12.47 14.64 -1.74
CA SER A 117 -11.06 14.25 -1.74
C SER A 117 -10.78 13.04 -2.62
N TYR A 118 -11.61 11.99 -2.53
CA TYR A 118 -11.47 10.79 -3.36
C TYR A 118 -11.77 11.07 -4.82
N LYS A 119 -12.75 11.94 -5.10
CA LYS A 119 -13.08 12.36 -6.46
C LYS A 119 -11.95 13.13 -7.11
N GLN A 120 -11.32 14.05 -6.37
CA GLN A 120 -10.15 14.79 -6.86
C GLN A 120 -8.96 13.87 -7.14
N THR A 121 -8.72 12.85 -6.30
CA THR A 121 -7.69 11.84 -6.55
C THR A 121 -8.03 10.98 -7.77
N ALA A 122 -9.28 10.52 -7.89
CA ALA A 122 -9.73 9.72 -9.03
C ALA A 122 -9.61 10.49 -10.36
N ASP A 123 -10.04 11.75 -10.39
CA ASP A 123 -9.95 12.63 -11.57
C ASP A 123 -8.50 12.94 -11.94
N ALA A 124 -7.56 12.93 -10.97
CA ALA A 124 -6.14 13.09 -11.21
C ALA A 124 -5.50 11.81 -11.78
N THR A 125 -5.91 10.63 -11.29
CA THR A 125 -5.44 9.34 -11.79
C THR A 125 -6.00 9.03 -13.19
N GLU A 126 -7.26 9.38 -13.48
CA GLU A 126 -7.88 9.16 -14.79
C GLU A 126 -7.18 9.96 -15.91
N LYS A 127 -6.53 11.08 -15.56
CA LYS A 127 -5.76 11.90 -16.50
C LYS A 127 -4.36 11.36 -16.79
N GLN A 128 -3.80 10.51 -15.92
CA GLN A 128 -2.51 9.86 -16.15
C GLN A 128 -2.68 8.67 -17.09
N GLY A 129 -2.62 8.93 -18.40
CA GLY A 129 -2.62 7.87 -19.41
C GLY A 129 -1.36 7.01 -19.34
N PHE A 130 -1.40 5.81 -19.94
CA PHE A 130 -0.26 4.88 -19.98
C PHE A 130 1.05 5.55 -20.46
N ALA A 131 0.97 6.41 -21.47
CA ALA A 131 2.14 7.14 -21.98
C ALA A 131 2.76 8.09 -20.93
N GLU A 132 1.94 8.73 -20.10
CA GLU A 132 2.41 9.59 -19.02
C GLU A 132 3.06 8.77 -17.92
N THR A 133 2.53 7.59 -17.59
CA THR A 133 3.17 6.65 -16.66
C THR A 133 4.56 6.23 -17.15
N ILE A 134 4.74 5.96 -18.44
CA ILE A 134 6.05 5.63 -19.02
C ILE A 134 7.03 6.80 -18.90
N VAL A 135 6.58 8.03 -19.14
CA VAL A 135 7.41 9.23 -18.97
C VAL A 135 7.76 9.44 -17.49
N HIS A 136 6.82 9.19 -16.58
CA HIS A 136 7.01 9.29 -15.14
C HIS A 136 8.06 8.32 -14.59
N ILE A 137 8.35 7.22 -15.30
CA ILE A 137 9.43 6.29 -14.92
C ILE A 137 10.78 6.98 -14.83
N VAL A 138 11.05 7.95 -15.71
CA VAL A 138 12.33 8.64 -15.73
C VAL A 138 12.24 9.88 -14.83
N PRO A 139 12.93 9.92 -13.67
CA PRO A 139 12.84 11.05 -12.77
C PRO A 139 13.41 12.32 -13.42
N LYS A 140 12.70 13.44 -13.25
CA LYS A 140 13.24 14.77 -13.56
C LYS A 140 14.34 15.17 -12.58
N ASN A 141 14.22 14.74 -11.31
CA ASN A 141 15.19 14.96 -10.25
C ASN A 141 15.15 13.82 -9.22
N VAL A 142 16.26 13.10 -9.06
CA VAL A 142 16.37 11.94 -8.16
C VAL A 142 16.13 12.32 -6.69
N PHE A 143 16.66 13.47 -6.24
CA PHE A 143 16.51 13.91 -4.85
C PHE A 143 15.06 14.30 -4.55
N GLU A 144 14.38 14.88 -5.52
CA GLU A 144 12.96 15.20 -5.40
C GLU A 144 12.11 13.93 -5.28
N SER A 145 12.36 12.92 -6.13
CA SER A 145 11.66 11.63 -6.05
C SER A 145 11.88 10.94 -4.70
N ILE A 146 13.12 10.96 -4.19
CA ILE A 146 13.46 10.44 -2.85
C ILE A 146 12.71 11.19 -1.75
N ALA A 147 12.66 12.52 -1.80
CA ALA A 147 12.00 13.35 -0.80
C ALA A 147 10.47 13.17 -0.79
N GLN A 148 9.88 12.98 -1.98
CA GLN A 148 8.45 12.73 -2.14
C GLN A 148 8.06 11.26 -1.90
N GLY A 149 9.06 10.37 -1.81
CA GLY A 149 8.82 8.93 -1.64
C GLY A 149 8.24 8.27 -2.89
N ASP A 150 8.49 8.84 -4.07
CA ASP A 150 7.99 8.32 -5.33
C ASP A 150 8.82 7.09 -5.76
N LEU A 151 8.30 5.91 -5.45
CA LEU A 151 9.05 4.67 -5.57
C LEU A 151 9.38 4.32 -7.02
N LEU A 152 8.50 4.62 -7.97
CA LEU A 152 8.68 4.19 -9.35
C LEU A 152 9.93 4.86 -9.98
N PRO A 153 10.11 6.19 -9.93
CA PRO A 153 11.32 6.85 -10.39
C PRO A 153 12.55 6.57 -9.51
N ILE A 154 12.39 6.24 -8.22
CA ILE A 154 13.51 5.82 -7.36
C ILE A 154 14.10 4.47 -7.81
N ILE A 155 13.26 3.57 -8.33
CA ILE A 155 13.67 2.23 -8.75
C ILE A 155 14.41 2.26 -10.10
N PHE A 156 14.10 3.21 -10.97
CA PHE A 156 14.65 3.34 -12.33
C PHE A 156 16.10 3.83 -12.35
#